data_AF-A0A2W1TB09-F1
#
_entry.id   AF-A0A2W1TB09-F1
#
_cell.length_a   1.000
_cell.length_b   1.000
_cell.length_c   1.000
_cell.angle_alpha   90.00
_cell.angle_beta   90.00
_cell.angle_gamma   90.00
#
_symmetry.space_group_name_H-M   'P 1'
#
loop_
_entity.id
_entity.type
_entity.pdbx_description
1 polymer ?
#
loop_
_entity_poly.entity_id
_entity_poly.type
_entity_poly.pdbx_seq_one_letter_code
_entity_poly.pdbx_strand_id
1 'polypeptide(L)'
;MDSAQHDDVFTRTRIVDAMIHVLHQLPLHEVTPALVAAQADMSVEAMTASFPSWDGLLLASIDRWNDQRTTPLMPIAAEQGTIRFLRAIVMKNIENPSLMRFLTATLNIAAAPNHPLAPMLHSRWRRFQGFVQQSLAQDIAVGREPHTMEPARGAEQLIATYEGLQLQSMVRPEMDLLESFDRAVTRLREGWSRAYVPPVWDLTRAG
;
A
#
# COMPACT_ATOMS: atom_id res chain seq x y z
N MET A 1 4.15 26.86 -25.93
CA MET A 1 3.46 25.63 -25.49
C MET A 1 4.03 25.08 -24.18
N ASP A 2 5.30 25.35 -23.84
CA ASP A 2 5.94 24.82 -22.63
C ASP A 2 5.42 25.40 -21.30
N SER A 3 5.17 26.71 -21.21
CA SER A 3 4.79 27.35 -19.93
C SER A 3 3.39 26.95 -19.42
N ALA A 4 2.39 26.84 -20.30
CA ALA A 4 1.04 26.44 -19.90
C ALA A 4 0.96 24.98 -19.41
N GLN A 5 1.80 24.11 -19.99
CA GLN A 5 1.88 22.70 -19.57
C GLN A 5 2.64 22.54 -18.25
N HIS A 6 3.68 23.36 -18.02
CA HIS A 6 4.33 23.45 -16.71
C HIS A 6 3.38 23.97 -15.64
N ASP A 7 2.63 25.06 -15.91
CA ASP A 7 1.65 25.63 -14.97
C ASP A 7 0.53 24.65 -14.60
N ASP A 8 0.04 23.84 -15.56
CA ASP A 8 -0.94 22.78 -15.29
C ASP A 8 -0.36 21.66 -14.43
N VAL A 9 0.87 21.23 -14.68
CA VAL A 9 1.56 20.21 -13.87
C VAL A 9 1.78 20.68 -12.43
N PHE A 10 2.22 21.93 -12.23
CA PHE A 10 2.34 22.54 -10.91
C PHE A 10 0.99 22.64 -10.20
N THR A 11 -0.06 23.05 -10.93
CA THR A 11 -1.43 23.15 -10.41
C THR A 11 -1.96 21.78 -9.97
N ARG A 12 -1.81 20.75 -10.81
CA ARG A 12 -2.22 19.39 -10.47
C ARG A 12 -1.46 18.85 -9.27
N THR A 13 -0.14 19.07 -9.20
CA THR A 13 0.67 18.65 -8.05
C THR A 13 0.17 19.28 -6.76
N ARG A 14 -0.11 20.59 -6.77
CA ARG A 14 -0.65 21.33 -5.62
C ARG A 14 -2.01 20.77 -5.16
N ILE A 15 -2.91 20.43 -6.08
CA ILE A 15 -4.22 19.85 -5.75
C ILE A 15 -4.05 18.46 -5.10
N VAL A 16 -3.15 17.63 -5.61
CA VAL A 16 -2.87 16.31 -5.02
C VAL A 16 -2.25 16.45 -3.64
N ASP A 17 -1.30 17.37 -3.44
CA ASP A 17 -0.72 17.66 -2.13
C ASP A 17 -1.77 18.15 -1.13
N ALA A 18 -2.71 18.98 -1.58
CA ALA A 18 -3.84 19.41 -0.77
C ALA A 18 -4.76 18.25 -0.38
N MET A 19 -5.08 17.33 -1.30
CA MET A 19 -5.85 16.13 -1.00
C MET A 19 -5.16 15.25 0.04
N ILE A 20 -3.85 15.02 -0.10
CA ILE A 20 -3.04 14.29 0.89
C ILE A 20 -3.09 14.99 2.25
N HIS A 21 -2.93 16.32 2.28
CA HIS A 21 -3.01 17.09 3.52
C HIS A 21 -4.37 16.94 4.22
N VAL A 22 -5.48 17.00 3.48
CA VAL A 22 -6.82 16.79 4.05
C VAL A 22 -6.98 15.35 4.57
N LEU A 23 -6.46 14.34 3.85
CA LEU A 23 -6.50 12.93 4.27
C LEU A 23 -5.66 12.64 5.52
N HIS A 24 -4.63 13.43 5.80
CA HIS A 24 -3.93 13.36 7.09
C HIS A 24 -4.87 13.65 8.26
N GLN A 25 -5.76 14.64 8.10
CA GLN A 25 -6.63 15.12 9.16
C GLN A 25 -7.97 14.37 9.25
N LEU A 26 -8.52 13.94 8.11
CA LEU A 26 -9.88 13.41 8.01
C LEU A 26 -9.93 11.98 7.42
N PRO A 27 -10.92 11.15 7.82
CA PRO A 27 -11.24 9.91 7.13
C PRO A 27 -11.77 10.16 5.72
N LEU A 28 -11.52 9.21 4.81
CA LEU A 28 -11.84 9.37 3.38
C LEU A 28 -13.29 9.78 3.13
N HIS A 29 -14.25 9.25 3.91
CA HIS A 29 -15.67 9.54 3.74
C HIS A 29 -16.10 10.94 4.21
N GLU A 30 -15.23 11.66 4.95
CA GLU A 30 -15.45 13.05 5.37
C GLU A 30 -14.74 14.06 4.44
N VAL A 31 -13.86 13.59 3.56
CA VAL A 31 -13.15 14.46 2.61
C VAL A 31 -14.09 14.89 1.49
N THR A 32 -14.17 16.20 1.25
CA THR A 32 -15.04 16.79 0.22
C THR A 32 -14.23 17.65 -0.76
N PRO A 33 -14.73 17.88 -1.99
CA PRO A 33 -14.10 18.78 -2.96
C PRO A 33 -13.86 20.19 -2.41
N ALA A 34 -14.78 20.72 -1.60
CA ALA A 34 -14.65 22.05 -1.00
C ALA A 34 -13.47 22.14 -0.03
N LEU A 35 -13.26 21.10 0.80
CA LEU A 35 -12.12 21.04 1.72
C LEU A 35 -10.78 21.00 0.98
N VAL A 36 -10.70 20.21 -0.10
CA VAL A 36 -9.47 20.10 -0.90
C VAL A 36 -9.19 21.40 -1.66
N ALA A 37 -10.20 22.02 -2.26
CA ALA A 37 -10.05 23.29 -2.97
C ALA A 37 -9.58 24.40 -2.02
N ALA A 38 -10.19 24.49 -0.83
CA ALA A 38 -9.78 25.42 0.21
C ALA A 38 -8.33 25.17 0.66
N GLN A 39 -7.95 23.90 0.87
CA GLN A 39 -6.58 23.53 1.23
C GLN A 39 -5.56 23.86 0.11
N ALA A 40 -5.99 23.85 -1.14
CA ALA A 40 -5.16 24.18 -2.30
C ALA A 40 -5.16 25.68 -2.66
N ASP A 41 -5.84 26.51 -1.85
CA ASP A 41 -6.03 27.95 -2.06
C ASP A 41 -6.62 28.28 -3.44
N MET A 42 -7.70 27.58 -3.81
CA MET A 42 -8.41 27.80 -5.07
C MET A 42 -9.91 27.51 -4.98
N SER A 43 -10.66 27.88 -6.01
CA SER A 43 -12.09 27.55 -6.11
C SER A 43 -12.31 26.09 -6.52
N VAL A 44 -13.49 25.54 -6.22
CA VAL A 44 -13.87 24.17 -6.62
C VAL A 44 -13.91 24.05 -8.14
N GLU A 45 -14.33 25.09 -8.86
CA GLU A 45 -14.37 25.13 -10.31
C GLU A 45 -12.96 25.06 -10.91
N ALA A 46 -12.03 25.85 -10.37
CA ALA A 46 -10.62 25.82 -10.81
C ALA A 46 -9.99 24.44 -10.57
N MET A 47 -10.25 23.84 -9.40
CA MET A 47 -9.79 22.49 -9.10
C MET A 47 -10.39 21.44 -10.05
N THR A 48 -11.69 21.54 -10.34
CA THR A 48 -12.42 20.61 -11.22
C THR A 48 -11.94 20.71 -12.67
N ALA A 49 -11.55 21.90 -13.12
CA ALA A 49 -10.93 22.08 -14.43
C ALA A 49 -9.62 21.28 -14.58
N SER A 50 -8.80 21.24 -13.53
CA SER A 50 -7.57 20.43 -13.51
C SER A 50 -7.83 18.94 -13.22
N PHE A 51 -8.81 18.60 -12.37
CA PHE A 51 -9.22 17.24 -12.05
C PHE A 51 -10.73 17.05 -12.29
N PRO A 52 -11.16 16.67 -13.51
CA PRO A 52 -12.58 16.52 -13.86
C PRO A 52 -13.28 15.36 -13.14
N SER A 53 -12.51 14.51 -12.45
CA SER A 53 -13.01 13.32 -11.76
C SER A 53 -12.42 13.24 -10.36
N TRP A 54 -13.29 13.14 -9.36
CA TRP A 54 -12.91 12.91 -7.97
C TRP A 54 -12.12 11.61 -7.80
N ASP A 55 -12.57 10.56 -8.48
CA ASP A 55 -11.90 9.27 -8.58
C ASP A 55 -10.47 9.42 -9.15
N GLY A 56 -10.30 10.26 -10.17
CA GLY A 56 -8.99 10.58 -10.74
C GLY A 56 -8.06 11.29 -9.75
N LEU A 57 -8.58 12.23 -8.96
CA LEU A 57 -7.82 12.90 -7.89
C LEU A 57 -7.45 11.93 -6.77
N LEU A 58 -8.38 11.06 -6.36
CA LEU A 58 -8.15 10.04 -5.36
C LEU A 58 -7.00 9.12 -5.75
N LEU A 59 -7.01 8.62 -7.00
CA LEU A 59 -5.96 7.76 -7.51
C LEU A 59 -4.60 8.46 -7.60
N ALA A 60 -4.57 9.70 -8.08
CA ALA A 60 -3.33 10.49 -8.12
C ALA A 60 -2.75 10.71 -6.71
N SER A 61 -3.62 10.87 -5.71
CA SER A 61 -3.23 11.01 -4.31
C SER A 61 -2.69 9.72 -3.71
N ILE A 62 -3.29 8.57 -4.03
CA ILE A 62 -2.76 7.25 -3.64
C ILE A 62 -1.36 7.06 -4.22
N ASP A 63 -1.20 7.30 -5.52
CA ASP A 63 0.07 7.07 -6.21
C ASP A 63 1.17 7.97 -5.62
N ARG A 64 0.91 9.28 -5.53
CA ARG A 64 1.89 10.23 -5.00
C ARG A 64 2.28 9.94 -3.55
N TRP A 65 1.31 9.68 -2.68
CA TRP A 65 1.60 9.45 -1.27
C TRP A 65 2.33 8.12 -1.06
N ASN A 66 1.96 7.09 -1.81
CA ASN A 66 2.65 5.80 -1.77
C ASN A 66 4.08 5.89 -2.31
N ASP A 67 4.30 6.64 -3.39
CA ASP A 67 5.64 6.85 -3.97
C ASP A 67 6.53 7.63 -3.00
N GLN A 68 6.03 8.73 -2.40
CA GLN A 68 6.76 9.48 -1.36
C GLN A 68 7.22 8.58 -0.20
N ARG A 69 6.39 7.60 0.19
CA ARG A 69 6.73 6.64 1.24
C ARG A 69 7.72 5.57 0.78
N THR A 70 7.56 5.03 -0.43
CA THR A 70 8.23 3.79 -0.85
C THR A 70 9.48 4.02 -1.71
N THR A 71 9.53 5.07 -2.53
CA THR A 71 10.70 5.39 -3.36
C THR A 71 12.00 5.52 -2.55
N PRO A 72 12.03 6.23 -1.41
CA PRO A 72 13.25 6.32 -0.59
C PRO A 72 13.72 4.98 -0.02
N LEU A 73 12.83 3.98 0.03
CA LEU A 73 13.09 2.66 0.60
C LEU A 73 13.54 1.64 -0.46
N MET A 74 13.39 1.95 -1.76
CA MET A 74 13.76 1.04 -2.86
C MET A 74 15.20 0.49 -2.77
N PRO A 75 16.22 1.28 -2.38
CA PRO A 75 17.58 0.75 -2.21
C PRO A 75 17.66 -0.41 -1.20
N ILE A 76 16.83 -0.42 -0.16
CA ILE A 76 16.79 -1.48 0.85
C ILE A 76 16.40 -2.82 0.22
N ALA A 77 15.43 -2.83 -0.71
CA ALA A 77 15.03 -4.05 -1.40
C ALA A 77 16.18 -4.64 -2.21
N ALA A 78 16.88 -3.79 -2.98
CA ALA A 78 18.00 -4.21 -3.82
C ALA A 78 19.20 -4.72 -2.98
N GLU A 79 19.59 -3.97 -1.95
CA GLU A 79 20.82 -4.20 -1.21
C GLU A 79 20.65 -5.19 -0.05
N GLN A 80 19.51 -5.14 0.64
CA GLN A 80 19.29 -5.86 1.89
C GLN A 80 18.15 -6.89 1.82
N GLY A 81 17.38 -6.89 0.73
CA GLY A 81 16.33 -7.86 0.45
C GLY A 81 14.93 -7.44 0.87
N THR A 82 13.96 -8.19 0.37
CA THR A 82 12.52 -7.89 0.39
C THR A 82 11.96 -7.75 1.79
N ILE A 83 12.40 -8.58 2.74
CA ILE A 83 11.89 -8.57 4.11
C ILE A 83 12.29 -7.29 4.85
N ARG A 84 13.54 -6.86 4.70
CA ARG A 84 14.02 -5.60 5.30
C ARG A 84 13.33 -4.40 4.67
N PHE A 85 13.07 -4.46 3.38
CA PHE A 85 12.28 -3.46 2.68
C PHE A 85 10.86 -3.35 3.26
N LEU A 86 10.13 -4.45 3.40
CA LEU A 86 8.78 -4.42 3.99
C LEU A 86 8.80 -4.00 5.46
N ARG A 87 9.82 -4.40 6.23
CA ARG A 87 10.01 -3.91 7.60
C ARG A 87 10.17 -2.39 7.64
N ALA A 88 10.94 -1.82 6.71
CA ALA A 88 11.09 -0.37 6.60
C ALA A 88 9.77 0.32 6.22
N ILE A 89 8.96 -0.32 5.36
CA ILE A 89 7.59 0.14 5.09
C ILE A 89 6.76 0.16 6.38
N VAL A 90 6.79 -0.91 7.18
CA VAL A 90 6.05 -0.98 8.46
C VAL A 90 6.47 0.17 9.39
N MET A 91 7.76 0.46 9.49
CA MET A 91 8.25 1.60 10.29
C MET A 91 7.66 2.93 9.77
N LYS A 92 7.64 3.15 8.46
CA LYS A 92 7.02 4.36 7.87
C LYS A 92 5.51 4.45 8.10
N ASN A 93 4.83 3.32 8.20
CA ASN A 93 3.39 3.28 8.49
C ASN A 93 3.08 3.62 9.95
N ILE A 94 3.95 3.20 10.87
CA ILE A 94 3.86 3.60 12.28
C ILE A 94 4.06 5.11 12.42
N GLU A 95 4.99 5.70 11.67
CA GLU A 95 5.21 7.15 11.63
C GLU A 95 4.04 7.93 10.99
N ASN A 96 3.26 7.28 10.11
CA ASN A 96 2.12 7.90 9.40
C ASN A 96 0.85 7.02 9.41
N PRO A 97 0.10 6.96 10.53
CA PRO A 97 -1.11 6.15 10.63
C PRO A 97 -2.24 6.57 9.68
N SER A 98 -2.27 7.84 9.25
CA SER A 98 -3.29 8.38 8.34
C SER A 98 -3.25 7.74 6.95
N LEU A 99 -2.05 7.49 6.41
CA LEU A 99 -1.89 6.79 5.14
C LEU A 99 -2.46 5.37 5.23
N MET A 100 -2.21 4.68 6.35
CA MET A 100 -2.73 3.33 6.55
C MET A 100 -4.24 3.27 6.61
N ARG A 101 -4.84 4.20 7.36
CA ARG A 101 -6.30 4.39 7.39
C ARG A 101 -6.84 4.66 5.99
N PHE A 102 -6.17 5.50 5.22
CA PHE A 102 -6.55 5.81 3.85
C PHE A 102 -6.46 4.61 2.91
N LEU A 103 -5.32 3.92 2.85
CA LEU A 103 -5.13 2.72 2.01
C LEU A 103 -6.16 1.64 2.36
N THR A 104 -6.43 1.43 3.65
CA THR A 104 -7.46 0.47 4.08
C THR A 104 -8.86 0.87 3.63
N ALA A 105 -9.21 2.16 3.65
CA ALA A 105 -10.49 2.63 3.12
C ALA A 105 -10.63 2.34 1.62
N THR A 106 -9.55 2.42 0.85
CA THR A 106 -9.57 2.11 -0.59
C THR A 106 -9.74 0.62 -0.89
N LEU A 107 -9.39 -0.27 0.06
CA LEU A 107 -9.67 -1.71 -0.07
C LEU A 107 -11.18 -1.98 -0.17
N ASN A 108 -12.00 -1.26 0.60
CA ASN A 108 -13.46 -1.39 0.53
C ASN A 108 -14.00 -0.96 -0.85
N ILE A 109 -13.43 0.10 -1.42
CA ILE A 109 -13.74 0.54 -2.79
C ILE A 109 -13.35 -0.53 -3.81
N ALA A 110 -12.16 -1.11 -3.67
CA ALA A 110 -11.68 -2.16 -4.56
C ALA A 110 -12.55 -3.43 -4.50
N ALA A 111 -13.01 -3.81 -3.31
CA ALA A 111 -13.84 -5.00 -3.09
C ALA A 111 -15.29 -4.85 -3.56
N ALA A 112 -15.74 -3.63 -3.89
CA ALA A 112 -17.10 -3.37 -4.35
C ALA A 112 -17.28 -3.79 -5.83
N PRO A 113 -18.13 -4.79 -6.15
CA PRO A 113 -18.19 -5.43 -7.48
C PRO A 113 -18.47 -4.50 -8.67
N ASN A 114 -19.10 -3.33 -8.42
CA ASN A 114 -19.55 -2.39 -9.45
C ASN A 114 -18.90 -1.01 -9.32
N HIS A 115 -17.87 -0.85 -8.49
CA HIS A 115 -17.26 0.47 -8.31
C HIS A 115 -16.33 0.80 -9.49
N PRO A 116 -16.46 1.97 -10.17
CA PRO A 116 -15.64 2.33 -11.33
C PRO A 116 -14.13 2.29 -11.06
N LEU A 117 -13.70 2.64 -9.86
CA LEU A 117 -12.30 2.56 -9.42
C LEU A 117 -11.75 1.14 -9.19
N ALA A 118 -12.59 0.12 -9.00
CA ALA A 118 -12.12 -1.20 -8.56
C ALA A 118 -11.06 -1.81 -9.50
N PRO A 119 -11.21 -1.79 -10.85
CA PRO A 119 -10.16 -2.32 -11.74
C PRO A 119 -8.82 -1.60 -11.61
N MET A 120 -8.84 -0.29 -11.39
CA MET A 120 -7.63 0.55 -11.25
C MET A 120 -6.94 0.27 -9.91
N LEU A 121 -7.70 0.02 -8.85
CA LEU A 121 -7.18 -0.41 -7.55
C LEU A 121 -6.62 -1.84 -7.64
N HIS A 122 -7.32 -2.80 -8.25
CA HIS A 122 -6.80 -4.16 -8.47
C HIS A 122 -5.47 -4.17 -9.22
N SER A 123 -5.28 -3.27 -10.20
CA SER A 123 -4.01 -3.11 -10.89
C SER A 123 -2.87 -2.68 -9.95
N ARG A 124 -3.14 -1.82 -8.96
CA ARG A 124 -2.16 -1.39 -7.94
C ARG A 124 -1.76 -2.55 -7.03
N TRP A 125 -2.74 -3.29 -6.49
CA TRP A 125 -2.45 -4.46 -5.66
C TRP A 125 -1.64 -5.52 -6.42
N ARG A 126 -2.01 -5.83 -7.67
CA ARG A 126 -1.25 -6.77 -8.52
C ARG A 126 0.16 -6.29 -8.82
N ARG A 127 0.38 -4.99 -9.04
CA ARG A 127 1.73 -4.43 -9.24
C ARG A 127 2.59 -4.59 -8.00
N PHE A 128 2.06 -4.30 -6.81
CA PHE A 128 2.80 -4.49 -5.57
C PHE A 128 3.10 -5.97 -5.28
N GLN A 129 2.12 -6.86 -5.48
CA GLN A 129 2.30 -8.30 -5.33
C GLN A 129 3.34 -8.86 -6.31
N GLY A 130 3.29 -8.44 -7.58
CA GLY A 130 4.30 -8.79 -8.58
C GLY A 130 5.70 -8.29 -8.23
N PHE A 131 5.82 -7.07 -7.70
CA PHE A 131 7.09 -6.53 -7.21
C PHE A 131 7.68 -7.38 -6.08
N VAL A 132 6.89 -7.69 -5.05
CA VAL A 132 7.35 -8.51 -3.90
C VAL A 132 7.76 -9.91 -4.36
N GLN A 133 6.99 -10.53 -5.26
CA GLN A 133 7.34 -11.84 -5.83
C GLN A 133 8.67 -11.81 -6.58
N GLN A 134 8.88 -10.81 -7.45
CA GLN A 134 10.14 -10.67 -8.21
C GLN A 134 11.33 -10.41 -7.28
N SER A 135 11.12 -9.58 -6.26
CA SER A 135 12.15 -9.27 -5.27
C SER A 135 12.53 -10.50 -4.43
N LEU A 136 11.56 -11.34 -4.04
CA LEU A 136 11.82 -12.61 -3.36
C LEU A 136 12.53 -13.63 -4.26
N ALA A 137 12.20 -13.68 -5.55
CA ALA A 137 12.93 -14.53 -6.50
C ALA A 137 14.40 -14.10 -6.61
N GLN A 138 14.67 -12.79 -6.64
CA GLN A 138 16.02 -12.26 -6.60
C GLN A 138 16.74 -12.62 -5.29
N ASP A 139 16.05 -12.50 -4.15
CA ASP A 139 16.62 -12.85 -2.84
C ASP A 139 17.02 -14.33 -2.75
N ILE A 140 16.26 -15.25 -3.36
CA ILE A 140 16.68 -16.65 -3.50
C ILE A 140 17.92 -16.76 -4.39
N ALA A 141 17.92 -16.10 -5.55
CA ALA A 141 19.02 -16.19 -6.52
C ALA A 141 20.36 -15.72 -5.94
N VAL A 142 20.35 -14.74 -5.03
CA VAL A 142 21.55 -14.24 -4.33
C VAL A 142 21.79 -14.87 -2.96
N GLY A 143 20.98 -15.87 -2.57
CA GLY A 143 21.17 -16.64 -1.33
C GLY A 143 20.73 -15.96 -0.03
N ARG A 144 19.87 -14.92 -0.08
CA ARG A 144 19.29 -14.27 1.11
C ARG A 144 18.07 -15.03 1.67
N GLU A 145 17.34 -15.75 0.81
CA GLU A 145 16.19 -16.57 1.18
C GLU A 145 16.38 -18.02 0.71
N PRO A 146 15.75 -19.01 1.38
CA PRO A 146 15.97 -20.42 1.08
C PRO A 146 15.39 -20.84 -0.28
N HIS A 147 16.09 -21.72 -0.99
CA HIS A 147 15.69 -22.26 -2.30
C HIS A 147 14.41 -23.12 -2.26
N THR A 148 13.99 -23.55 -1.08
CA THR A 148 12.74 -24.30 -0.84
C THR A 148 11.49 -23.41 -0.87
N MET A 149 11.66 -22.08 -0.82
CA MET A 149 10.57 -21.11 -0.89
C MET A 149 10.10 -20.90 -2.33
N GLU A 150 8.79 -20.97 -2.56
CA GLU A 150 8.18 -20.56 -3.84
C GLU A 150 7.87 -19.04 -3.80
N PRO A 151 8.50 -18.20 -4.66
CA PRO A 151 8.36 -16.74 -4.60
C PRO A 151 6.92 -16.23 -4.61
N ALA A 152 6.05 -16.86 -5.42
CA ALA A 152 4.64 -16.46 -5.52
C ALA A 152 3.90 -16.66 -4.19
N ARG A 153 4.13 -17.80 -3.52
CA ARG A 153 3.53 -18.14 -2.22
C ARG A 153 4.17 -17.33 -1.09
N GLY A 154 5.49 -17.13 -1.14
CA GLY A 154 6.18 -16.27 -0.19
C GLY A 154 5.65 -14.84 -0.23
N ALA A 155 5.42 -14.29 -1.43
CA ALA A 155 4.83 -12.96 -1.59
C ALA A 155 3.39 -12.89 -1.06
N GLU A 156 2.55 -13.88 -1.39
CA GLU A 156 1.17 -14.00 -0.88
C GLU A 156 1.15 -13.99 0.66
N GLN A 157 1.94 -14.85 1.29
CA GLN A 157 2.02 -14.98 2.75
C GLN A 157 2.55 -13.70 3.41
N LEU A 158 3.60 -13.11 2.84
CA LEU A 158 4.26 -11.95 3.40
C LEU A 158 3.37 -10.70 3.31
N ILE A 159 2.70 -10.48 2.18
CA ILE A 159 1.75 -9.37 2.00
C ILE A 159 0.54 -9.57 2.91
N ALA A 160 -0.05 -10.75 2.95
CA ALA A 160 -1.21 -11.03 3.81
C ALA A 160 -0.87 -10.81 5.30
N THR A 161 0.32 -11.23 5.73
CA THR A 161 0.80 -11.00 7.11
C THR A 161 0.99 -9.51 7.38
N TYR A 162 1.69 -8.80 6.49
CA TYR A 162 1.91 -7.36 6.59
C TYR A 162 0.59 -6.58 6.66
N GLU A 163 -0.31 -6.75 5.68
CA GLU A 163 -1.58 -6.03 5.60
C GLU A 163 -2.51 -6.38 6.77
N GLY A 164 -2.60 -7.66 7.13
CA GLY A 164 -3.42 -8.13 8.25
C GLY A 164 -2.98 -7.55 9.59
N LEU A 165 -1.67 -7.54 9.87
CA LEU A 165 -1.13 -6.96 11.11
C LEU A 165 -1.38 -5.46 11.19
N GLN A 166 -1.23 -4.74 10.08
CA GLN A 166 -1.54 -3.31 10.05
C GLN A 166 -3.01 -3.04 10.30
N LEU A 167 -3.91 -3.79 9.65
CA LEU A 167 -5.35 -3.68 9.89
C LEU A 167 -5.67 -3.89 11.37
N GLN A 168 -5.12 -4.94 11.98
CA GLN A 168 -5.32 -5.23 13.40
C GLN A 168 -4.76 -4.14 14.32
N SER A 169 -3.61 -3.55 13.98
CA SER A 169 -3.01 -2.47 14.77
C SER A 169 -3.88 -1.21 14.83
N MET A 170 -4.67 -0.92 13.79
CA MET A 170 -5.56 0.26 13.78
C MET A 170 -6.72 0.16 14.76
N VAL A 171 -7.11 -1.05 15.16
CA VAL A 171 -8.21 -1.31 16.12
C VAL A 171 -7.72 -1.83 17.47
N ARG A 172 -6.40 -1.97 17.64
CA ARG A 172 -5.75 -2.44 18.86
C ARG A 172 -4.59 -1.50 19.24
N PRO A 173 -4.86 -0.41 19.96
CA PRO A 173 -3.87 0.64 20.21
C PRO A 173 -2.65 0.17 21.01
N GLU A 174 -2.77 -0.92 21.79
CA GLU A 174 -1.68 -1.50 22.56
C GLU A 174 -0.81 -2.48 21.76
N MET A 175 -1.15 -2.76 20.50
CA MET A 175 -0.40 -3.70 19.67
C MET A 175 0.90 -3.06 19.18
N ASP A 176 2.04 -3.65 19.54
CA ASP A 176 3.32 -3.34 18.88
C ASP A 176 3.33 -3.97 17.48
N LEU A 177 3.05 -3.14 16.48
CA LEU A 177 2.99 -3.56 15.08
C LEU A 177 4.36 -4.04 14.57
N LEU A 178 5.46 -3.40 14.98
CA LEU A 178 6.79 -3.74 14.47
C LEU A 178 7.27 -5.06 15.07
N GLU A 179 7.11 -5.24 16.39
CA GLU A 179 7.43 -6.50 17.09
C GLU A 179 6.57 -7.65 16.57
N SER A 180 5.28 -7.41 16.33
CA SER A 180 4.38 -8.41 15.75
C SER A 180 4.78 -8.82 14.33
N PHE A 181 5.19 -7.85 13.49
CA PHE A 181 5.71 -8.12 12.15
C PHE A 181 7.00 -8.93 12.21
N ASP A 182 7.98 -8.51 13.02
CA ASP A 182 9.27 -9.19 13.15
C ASP A 182 9.08 -10.65 13.63
N ARG A 183 8.22 -10.87 14.63
CA ARG A 183 7.90 -12.21 15.13
C ARG A 183 7.23 -13.07 14.07
N ALA A 184 6.23 -12.54 13.37
CA ALA A 184 5.49 -13.27 12.35
C ALA A 184 6.39 -13.66 11.16
N VAL A 185 7.17 -12.71 10.63
CA VAL A 185 8.05 -12.96 9.49
C VAL A 185 9.20 -13.89 9.86
N THR A 186 9.74 -13.80 11.08
CA THR A 186 10.76 -14.76 11.55
C THR A 186 10.24 -16.20 11.50
N ARG A 187 8.99 -16.43 11.97
CA ARG A 187 8.36 -17.75 11.93
C ARG A 187 8.01 -18.19 10.50
N LEU A 188 7.57 -17.25 9.67
CA LEU A 188 7.29 -17.51 8.25
C LEU A 188 8.55 -17.97 7.50
N ARG A 189 9.67 -17.28 7.69
CA ARG A 189 10.97 -17.64 7.07
C ARG A 189 11.49 -18.99 7.54
N GLU A 190 11.33 -19.32 8.82
CA GLU A 190 11.64 -20.66 9.31
C GLU A 190 10.81 -21.72 8.58
N GLY A 191 9.52 -21.46 8.32
CA GLY A 191 8.67 -22.32 7.50
C GLY A 191 9.17 -22.47 6.06
N TRP A 192 9.62 -21.38 5.44
CA TRP A 192 10.18 -21.37 4.09
C TRP A 192 11.44 -22.22 3.93
N SER A 193 12.20 -22.44 4.99
CA SER A 193 13.42 -23.27 4.98
C SER A 193 13.15 -24.77 4.82
N ARG A 194 11.88 -25.19 4.95
CA ARG A 194 11.47 -26.59 4.91
C ARG A 194 10.74 -26.87 3.60
N ALA A 195 10.82 -28.11 3.13
CA ALA A 195 9.99 -28.56 2.01
C ALA A 195 8.51 -28.42 2.39
N TYR A 196 7.70 -27.87 1.47
CA TYR A 196 6.28 -27.73 1.69
C TYR A 196 5.62 -29.11 1.83
N VAL A 197 4.81 -29.25 2.88
CA VAL A 197 3.96 -30.42 3.11
C VAL A 197 2.51 -29.93 3.10
N PRO A 198 1.64 -30.46 2.23
CA PRO A 198 0.23 -30.08 2.22
C PRO A 198 -0.42 -30.27 3.59
N PRO A 199 -1.31 -29.35 4.01
CA PRO A 199 -2.02 -29.49 5.27
C PRO A 199 -2.93 -30.73 5.27
N VAL A 200 -3.07 -31.36 6.44
CA VAL A 200 -3.96 -32.51 6.70
C VAL A 200 -5.21 -32.12 7.50
N TRP A 201 -5.54 -30.83 7.53
CA TRP A 201 -6.64 -30.26 8.33
C TRP A 201 -7.98 -30.38 7.61
N ASP A 202 -8.36 -31.60 7.22
CA ASP A 202 -9.65 -31.86 6.58
C ASP A 202 -10.81 -31.48 7.51
N LEU A 203 -11.52 -30.42 7.15
CA LEU A 203 -12.84 -30.13 7.69
C LEU A 203 -13.83 -31.05 6.96
N THR A 204 -13.81 -32.35 7.27
CA THR A 204 -14.87 -33.26 6.82
C THR A 204 -16.20 -32.68 7.29
N ARG A 205 -17.07 -32.39 6.32
CA ARG A 205 -18.36 -31.71 6.48
C ARG A 205 -19.04 -32.15 7.78
N ALA A 206 -19.21 -31.24 8.73
CA ALA A 206 -20.28 -31.36 9.70
C ALA A 206 -21.57 -31.41 8.87
N GLY A 207 -22.11 -32.62 8.71
CA GLY A 207 -23.41 -32.86 8.07
C GLY A 207 -24.55 -32.33 8.91
#